data_AF-A0A962N1G7-F1
#
_entry.id   AF-A0A962N1G7-F1
#
_cell.length_a   1.000
_cell.length_b   1.000
_cell.length_c   1.000
_cell.angle_alpha   90.00
_cell.angle_beta   90.00
_cell.angle_gamma   90.00
#
_symmetry.space_group_name_H-M   'P 1'
#
loop_
_entity.id
_entity.type
_entity.pdbx_description
1 polymer ?
#
loop_
_entity_poly.entity_id
_entity_poly.type
_entity_poly.pdbx_seq_one_letter_code
_entity_poly.pdbx_strand_id
1 'polypeptide(L)'
;MNQKREHFRLRYPLLARPRLKMSEATAIVTELSERGMRLSTVKLPALDAQSPVAGNLKLACGTLCDIRGNVIRVDGDELIVSLTEGPSYGDMVAEQRCIAQRFPNWRHPV
;
A
#
# COMPACT_ATOMS: atom_id res chain seq x y z
N MET A 1 -25.92 -11.03 3.92
CA MET A 1 -25.38 -9.70 4.32
C MET A 1 -23.91 -9.89 4.65
N ASN A 2 -22.99 -9.70 3.70
CA ASN A 2 -21.58 -9.94 4.03
C ASN A 2 -20.66 -9.00 3.24
N GLN A 3 -20.48 -7.79 3.75
CA GLN A 3 -19.31 -6.97 3.47
C GLN A 3 -19.05 -6.06 4.66
N LYS A 4 -18.15 -6.47 5.54
CA LYS A 4 -17.43 -5.52 6.40
C LYS A 4 -15.98 -5.59 5.99
N ARG A 5 -15.55 -4.57 5.23
CA ARG A 5 -14.13 -4.25 5.13
C ARG A 5 -13.72 -3.78 6.53
N GLU A 6 -12.93 -4.57 7.23
CA GLU A 6 -12.57 -4.30 8.64
C GLU A 6 -11.55 -3.16 8.79
N HIS A 7 -10.83 -2.84 7.72
CA HIS A 7 -9.78 -1.81 7.72
C HIS A 7 -10.04 -0.72 6.69
N PHE A 8 -9.74 0.52 7.10
CA PHE A 8 -9.76 1.68 6.23
C PHE A 8 -8.69 1.55 5.15
N ARG A 9 -9.03 1.86 3.90
CA ARG A 9 -8.13 1.74 2.75
C ARG A 9 -7.91 3.09 2.11
N LEU A 10 -6.65 3.39 1.86
CA LEU A 10 -6.22 4.65 1.29
C LEU A 10 -5.69 4.40 -0.12
N ARG A 11 -6.43 4.89 -1.11
CA ARG A 11 -5.99 4.93 -2.51
C ARG A 11 -5.25 6.23 -2.79
N TYR A 12 -4.10 6.12 -3.43
CA TYR A 12 -3.19 7.24 -3.61
C TYR A 12 -3.34 7.92 -4.97
N PRO A 13 -3.29 9.26 -5.04
CA PRO A 13 -3.07 9.97 -6.30
C PRO A 13 -1.72 9.57 -6.90
N LEU A 14 -1.61 9.62 -8.22
CA LEU A 14 -0.39 9.22 -8.95
C LEU A 14 0.88 9.90 -8.41
N LEU A 15 0.78 11.19 -8.06
CA LEU A 15 1.89 12.01 -7.57
C LEU A 15 2.25 11.79 -6.09
N ALA A 16 1.45 11.02 -5.35
CA ALA A 16 1.66 10.75 -3.92
C ALA A 16 1.72 9.26 -3.61
N ARG A 17 2.08 8.41 -4.57
CA ARG A 17 2.18 6.98 -4.32
C ARG A 17 3.37 6.66 -3.38
N PRO A 18 3.14 5.94 -2.27
CA PRO A 18 4.20 5.46 -1.40
C PRO A 18 5.15 4.54 -2.14
N ARG A 19 6.34 4.35 -1.55
CA ARG A 19 7.35 3.46 -2.09
C ARG A 19 7.72 2.40 -1.06
N LEU A 20 7.61 1.14 -1.45
CA LEU A 20 8.13 0.03 -0.67
C LEU A 20 9.51 -0.32 -1.20
N LYS A 21 10.53 -0.17 -0.35
CA LYS A 21 11.88 -0.64 -0.64
C LYS A 21 12.03 -2.06 -0.10
N MET A 22 12.15 -3.02 -1.00
CA MET A 22 12.49 -4.42 -0.71
C MET A 22 13.99 -4.63 -1.02
N SER A 23 14.52 -5.81 -0.70
CA SER A 23 15.95 -6.12 -0.91
C SER A 23 16.39 -5.92 -2.36
N GLU A 24 15.59 -6.42 -3.31
CA GLU A 24 15.95 -6.47 -4.74
C GLU A 24 15.24 -5.41 -5.59
N ALA A 25 14.24 -4.71 -5.06
CA ALA A 25 13.39 -3.83 -5.85
C ALA A 25 12.71 -2.72 -5.03
N THR A 26 12.29 -1.66 -5.70
CA THR A 26 11.39 -0.65 -5.13
C THR A 26 10.03 -0.72 -5.81
N ALA A 27 9.00 -1.10 -5.05
CA ALA A 27 7.63 -1.17 -5.50
C ALA A 27 6.92 0.18 -5.35
N ILE A 28 5.97 0.46 -6.25
CA ILE A 28 5.04 1.59 -6.13
C ILE A 28 3.76 1.09 -5.47
N VAL A 29 3.34 1.72 -4.37
CA VAL A 29 2.10 1.38 -3.66
C VAL A 29 0.94 2.20 -4.24
N THR A 30 -0.16 1.53 -4.60
CA THR A 30 -1.36 2.17 -5.17
C THR A 30 -2.52 2.27 -4.18
N GLU A 31 -2.60 1.31 -3.25
CA GLU A 31 -3.59 1.25 -2.17
C GLU A 31 -2.92 0.69 -0.90
N LEU A 32 -3.27 1.21 0.28
CA LEU A 32 -2.72 0.78 1.56
C LEU A 32 -3.79 0.76 2.67
N SER A 33 -3.64 -0.17 3.60
CA SER A 33 -4.36 -0.29 4.87
C SER A 33 -3.42 -0.89 5.92
N GLU A 34 -3.84 -0.98 7.19
CA GLU A 34 -3.01 -1.60 8.24
C GLU A 34 -2.70 -3.09 7.95
N ARG A 35 -3.58 -3.77 7.20
CA ARG A 35 -3.52 -5.22 6.94
C ARG A 35 -3.36 -5.62 5.48
N GLY A 36 -3.24 -4.66 4.57
CA GLY A 36 -3.22 -4.97 3.15
C GLY A 36 -2.66 -3.85 2.31
N MET A 37 -2.06 -4.23 1.19
CA MET A 37 -1.36 -3.33 0.29
C MET A 37 -1.54 -3.79 -1.16
N ARG A 38 -1.69 -2.83 -2.07
CA ARG A 38 -1.62 -3.05 -3.51
C ARG A 38 -0.35 -2.41 -4.06
N LEU A 39 0.41 -3.17 -4.84
CA LEU A 39 1.62 -2.73 -5.50
C LEU A 39 1.42 -2.76 -7.01
N SER A 40 2.00 -1.80 -7.74
CA SER A 40 2.08 -1.90 -9.20
C SER A 40 3.16 -2.91 -9.61
N THR A 41 2.83 -3.81 -10.54
CA THR A 41 3.75 -4.85 -11.04
C THR A 41 4.75 -4.33 -12.07
N VAL A 42 4.55 -3.13 -12.62
CA VAL A 42 5.35 -2.55 -13.72
C VAL A 42 6.86 -2.53 -13.46
N LYS A 43 7.27 -2.47 -12.18
CA LYS A 43 8.69 -2.43 -11.77
C LYS A 43 9.09 -3.55 -10.83
N LEU A 44 8.28 -4.61 -10.75
CA LEU A 44 8.55 -5.73 -9.88
C LEU A 44 9.03 -6.94 -10.70
N PRO A 45 9.95 -7.75 -10.15
CA PRO A 45 10.15 -9.10 -10.69
C PRO A 45 8.83 -9.87 -10.61
N ALA A 46 8.70 -10.93 -11.41
CA ALA A 46 7.57 -11.84 -11.29
C ALA A 46 7.56 -12.41 -9.86
N LEU A 47 6.52 -12.04 -9.10
CA LEU A 47 6.28 -12.56 -7.76
C LEU A 47 5.12 -13.53 -7.83
N ASP A 48 5.35 -14.76 -7.39
CA ASP A 48 4.33 -15.80 -7.37
C ASP A 48 3.38 -15.61 -6.18
N ALA A 49 2.20 -16.21 -6.26
CA ALA A 49 1.29 -16.30 -5.12
C ALA A 49 2.02 -16.90 -3.90
N GLN A 50 1.71 -16.41 -2.70
CA GLN A 50 2.34 -16.79 -1.43
C GLN A 50 3.80 -16.33 -1.26
N SER A 51 4.39 -15.62 -2.22
CA SER A 51 5.73 -15.04 -2.05
C SER A 51 5.77 -14.10 -0.84
N PRO A 52 6.76 -14.24 0.05
CA PRO A 52 6.90 -13.32 1.18
C PRO A 52 7.31 -11.93 0.67
N VAL A 53 6.76 -10.91 1.32
CA VAL A 53 7.03 -9.50 1.06
C VAL A 53 7.46 -8.85 2.37
N ALA A 54 8.66 -8.31 2.38
CA ALA A 54 9.19 -7.55 3.51
C ALA A 54 10.04 -6.38 3.02
N GLY A 55 10.04 -5.29 3.77
CA GLY A 55 10.83 -4.11 3.42
C GLY A 55 10.45 -2.88 4.22
N ASN A 56 11.05 -1.73 3.85
CA ASN A 56 10.71 -0.45 4.45
C ASN A 56 9.74 0.29 3.52
N LEU A 57 8.57 0.62 4.06
CA LEU A 57 7.56 1.42 3.40
C LEU A 57 7.78 2.90 3.74
N LYS A 58 7.98 3.71 2.69
CA LYS A 58 7.97 5.18 2.79
C LYS A 58 6.62 5.71 2.33
N LEU A 59 5.84 6.19 3.29
CA LEU A 59 4.56 6.85 3.06
C LEU A 59 4.77 8.18 2.32
N ALA A 60 3.72 8.65 1.65
CA ALA A 60 3.75 9.85 0.84
C ALA A 60 4.06 11.11 1.67
N CYS A 61 3.68 11.11 2.94
CA CYS A 61 3.94 12.21 3.87
C CYS A 61 5.20 12.03 4.72
N GLY A 62 6.04 11.06 4.36
CA GLY A 62 7.42 10.96 4.87
C GLY A 62 7.62 9.96 6.00
N THR A 63 6.56 9.46 6.62
CA THR A 63 6.64 8.37 7.60
C THR A 63 7.29 7.14 6.99
N LEU A 64 8.19 6.53 7.75
CA LEU A 64 8.83 5.25 7.43
C LEU A 64 8.30 4.19 8.39
N CYS A 65 7.88 3.04 7.86
CA CYS A 65 7.53 1.88 8.66
C CYS A 65 8.04 0.59 8.02
N ASP A 66 8.35 -0.39 8.85
CA ASP A 66 8.66 -1.74 8.39
C ASP A 66 7.37 -2.49 8.10
N ILE A 67 7.39 -3.28 7.03
CA ILE A 67 6.26 -4.12 6.65
C ILE A 67 6.69 -5.56 6.47
N ARG A 68 5.77 -6.48 6.75
CA ARG A 68 5.87 -7.90 6.45
C ARG A 68 4.51 -8.44 6.02
N GLY A 69 4.52 -9.37 5.09
CA GLY A 69 3.31 -9.93 4.54
C GLY A 69 3.58 -10.96 3.45
N ASN A 70 2.51 -11.44 2.82
CA ASN A 70 2.57 -12.41 1.73
C ASN A 70 1.71 -11.95 0.56
N VAL A 71 2.15 -12.24 -0.66
CA VAL A 71 1.33 -12.09 -1.87
C VAL A 71 0.11 -13.01 -1.76
N ILE A 72 -1.09 -12.43 -1.88
CA ILE A 72 -2.33 -13.20 -1.93
C ILE A 72 -2.67 -13.56 -3.37
N ARG A 73 -2.52 -12.60 -4.29
CA ARG A 73 -2.81 -12.76 -5.72
C ARG A 73 -2.28 -11.62 -6.56
N VAL A 74 -2.25 -11.84 -7.87
CA VAL A 74 -2.07 -10.82 -8.92
C VAL A 74 -3.44 -10.44 -9.49
N ASP A 75 -3.69 -9.16 -9.71
CA ASP A 75 -4.94 -8.56 -10.22
C ASP A 75 -4.58 -7.57 -11.34
N GLY A 76 -4.47 -8.08 -12.58
CA GLY A 76 -3.96 -7.30 -13.72
C GLY A 76 -2.53 -6.81 -13.48
N ASP A 77 -2.32 -5.50 -13.53
CA ASP A 77 -1.02 -4.85 -13.29
C ASP A 77 -0.78 -4.52 -11.81
N GLU A 78 -1.54 -5.12 -10.90
CA GLU A 78 -1.40 -4.95 -9.47
C GLU A 78 -1.15 -6.27 -8.73
N LEU A 79 -0.30 -6.22 -7.73
CA LEU A 79 -0.02 -7.30 -6.79
C LEU A 79 -0.72 -6.99 -5.46
N ILE A 80 -1.53 -7.92 -4.96
CA ILE A 80 -2.24 -7.76 -3.70
C ILE A 80 -1.51 -8.53 -2.61
N VAL A 81 -1.16 -7.83 -1.53
CA VAL A 81 -0.38 -8.34 -0.39
C VAL A 81 -1.21 -8.27 0.88
N SER A 82 -1.22 -9.35 1.66
CA SER A 82 -1.72 -9.37 3.04
C SER A 82 -0.59 -8.99 3.97
N LEU A 83 -0.79 -8.00 4.84
CA LEU A 83 0.23 -7.57 5.80
C LEU A 83 0.00 -8.22 7.17
N THR A 84 1.04 -8.86 7.69
CA THR A 84 1.13 -9.29 9.09
C THR A 84 1.70 -8.17 9.96
N GLU A 85 2.59 -7.35 9.40
CA GLU A 85 3.14 -6.12 9.97
C GLU A 85 3.02 -5.00 8.94
N GLY A 86 2.53 -3.83 9.36
CA GLY A 86 2.17 -2.74 8.48
C GLY A 86 2.16 -1.38 9.20
N PRO A 87 1.73 -0.30 8.52
CA PRO A 87 1.51 0.98 9.18
C PRO A 87 0.47 0.84 10.30
N SER A 88 0.64 1.61 11.37
CA SER A 88 -0.36 1.68 12.43
C SER A 88 -1.61 2.44 11.95
N TYR A 89 -2.73 2.29 12.67
CA TYR A 89 -3.92 3.11 12.43
C TYR A 89 -3.60 4.61 12.50
N GLY A 90 -2.75 5.02 13.44
CA GLY A 90 -2.30 6.41 13.57
C GLY A 90 -1.56 6.92 12.33
N ASP A 91 -0.67 6.09 11.77
CA ASP A 91 0.04 6.41 10.52
C ASP A 91 -0.95 6.57 9.36
N MET A 92 -1.92 5.65 9.25
CA MET A 92 -2.94 5.70 8.20
C MET A 92 -3.81 6.97 8.27
N VAL A 93 -4.22 7.38 9.47
CA VAL A 93 -5.02 8.60 9.68
C VAL A 93 -4.20 9.85 9.36
N ALA A 94 -2.93 9.90 9.80
CA ALA A 94 -2.03 11.02 9.51
C ALA A 94 -1.78 11.15 8.00
N GLU A 95 -1.51 10.03 7.34
CA GLU A 95 -1.30 9.93 5.90
C GLU A 95 -2.53 10.40 5.12
N GLN A 96 -3.73 9.95 5.52
CA GLN A 96 -5.00 10.38 4.91
C GLN A 96 -5.16 11.89 4.96
N ARG A 97 -5.01 12.47 6.15
CA ARG A 97 -5.17 13.90 6.38
C ARG A 97 -4.19 14.69 5.52
N CYS A 98 -2.93 14.26 5.51
CA CYS A 98 -1.88 14.92 4.74
C CYS A 98 -2.14 14.85 3.21
N ILE A 99 -2.59 13.70 2.70
CA ILE A 99 -2.96 13.57 1.27
C ILE A 99 -4.14 14.47 0.92
N ALA A 100 -5.18 14.50 1.77
CA ALA A 100 -6.33 15.38 1.56
C ALA A 100 -5.93 16.87 1.54
N GLN A 101 -4.96 17.27 2.37
CA GLN A 101 -4.43 18.64 2.37
C GLN A 101 -3.57 18.96 1.14
N ARG A 102 -2.72 18.02 0.70
CA ARG A 102 -1.82 18.21 -0.44
C ARG A 102 -2.53 18.10 -1.80
N PHE A 103 -3.61 17.33 -1.86
CA PHE A 103 -4.36 17.05 -3.08
C PHE A 103 -5.87 17.27 -2.84
N PRO A 104 -6.31 18.52 -2.60
CA PRO A 104 -7.70 18.82 -2.22
C PRO A 104 -8.74 18.47 -3.31
N ASN A 105 -8.31 18.43 -4.58
CA ASN A 105 -9.16 18.06 -5.72
C ASN A 105 -9.10 16.55 -6.06
N TRP A 106 -8.28 15.77 -5.34
CA TRP A 106 -8.23 14.32 -5.54
C TRP A 106 -9.44 13.66 -4.89
N ARG A 107 -10.23 12.98 -5.70
CA ARG A 107 -11.32 12.12 -5.22
C ARG A 107 -10.80 10.69 -5.22
N HIS A 108 -11.00 9.98 -4.12
CA HIS A 108 -10.72 8.55 -4.09
C HIS A 108 -11.56 7.88 -5.18
N PRO A 109 -10.93 7.16 -6.13
CA PRO A 109 -11.69 6.44 -7.15
C PRO A 109 -12.54 5.38 -6.43
N VAL A 110 -13.85 5.38 -6.73
CA VAL A 110 -14.84 4.44 -6.21
C VAL A 110 -14.60 3.02 -6.72
#